data_AF-A0A1G5E9M4-F1
#
_entry.id   AF-A0A1G5E9M4-F1
#
_cell.length_a   1.000
_cell.length_b   1.000
_cell.length_c   1.000
_cell.angle_alpha   90.00
_cell.angle_beta   90.00
_cell.angle_gamma   90.00
#
_symmetry.space_group_name_H-M   'P 1'
#
loop_
_entity.id
_entity.type
_entity.pdbx_description
1 polymer ?
#
loop_
_entity_poly.entity_id
_entity_poly.type
_entity_poly.pdbx_seq_one_letter_code
_entity_poly.pdbx_strand_id
1 'polypeptide(L)'
;MFCNSCGTEVSEFARVCPNCGNPTVKVETREVLGTKWADFLGYFYFWIGCLFNLFGILKLVELSGQSAEFFSGENKLSGYINLGIVLGIVFIVLLAVAAVAIINRKSNAGKLVCIVFGYEFVMTLVLLIYGSSVVGVSTGQASDGFRMILDIVLIFVNASYFDNRSDVFVN
;
A
#
# COMPACT_ATOMS: atom_id res chain seq x y z
N MET A 1 -38.56 21.04 20.69
CA MET A 1 -38.59 20.10 19.53
C MET A 1 -39.62 19.01 19.80
N PHE A 2 -40.10 18.27 18.81
CA PHE A 2 -41.02 17.13 19.04
C PHE A 2 -40.27 15.80 18.90
N CYS A 3 -40.64 14.80 19.70
CA CYS A 3 -40.08 13.46 19.61
C CYS A 3 -40.54 12.75 18.33
N ASN A 4 -39.59 12.28 17.53
CA ASN A 4 -39.88 11.59 16.26
C ASN A 4 -40.57 10.22 16.44
N SER A 5 -40.64 9.67 17.66
CA SER A 5 -41.30 8.38 17.95
C SER A 5 -42.70 8.52 18.50
N CYS A 6 -42.94 9.47 19.42
CA CYS A 6 -44.24 9.59 20.12
C CYS A 6 -44.91 10.96 19.97
N GLY A 7 -44.29 11.91 19.27
CA GLY A 7 -44.86 13.25 19.02
C GLY A 7 -44.92 14.18 20.24
N THR A 8 -44.40 13.77 21.40
CA THR A 8 -44.38 14.62 22.61
C THR A 8 -43.37 15.76 22.46
N GLU A 9 -43.70 16.94 22.97
CA GLU A 9 -42.78 18.06 23.05
C GLU A 9 -41.63 17.73 24.01
N VAL A 10 -40.40 17.92 23.54
CA VAL A 10 -39.15 17.66 24.26
C VAL A 10 -38.29 18.91 24.23
N SER A 11 -37.56 19.12 25.33
CA SER A 11 -36.57 20.19 25.40
C SER A 11 -35.49 19.97 24.34
N GLU A 12 -34.93 21.06 23.82
CA GLU A 12 -33.93 21.04 22.76
C GLU A 12 -32.62 20.34 23.17
N PHE A 13 -32.39 20.20 24.48
CA PHE A 13 -31.22 19.55 25.07
C PHE A 13 -31.49 18.13 25.60
N ALA A 14 -32.75 17.68 25.60
CA ALA A 14 -33.09 16.33 26.06
C ALA A 14 -32.53 15.33 25.05
N ARG A 15 -31.58 14.47 25.46
CA ARG A 15 -31.02 13.39 24.62
C ARG A 15 -31.94 12.16 24.51
N VAL A 16 -32.82 11.99 25.49
CA VAL A 16 -33.77 10.88 25.59
C VAL A 16 -35.13 11.47 25.90
N CYS A 17 -36.17 10.99 25.21
CA CYS A 17 -37.54 11.45 25.43
C CYS A 17 -38.03 10.93 26.79
N PRO A 18 -38.46 11.81 27.72
CA PRO A 18 -38.94 11.41 29.03
C PRO A 18 -40.28 10.65 28.98
N ASN A 19 -41.03 10.76 27.87
CA ASN A 19 -42.31 10.08 27.73
C ASN A 19 -42.18 8.64 27.21
N CYS A 20 -41.39 8.43 26.15
CA CYS A 20 -41.29 7.11 25.50
C CYS A 20 -39.93 6.41 25.67
N GLY A 21 -38.94 7.07 26.26
CA GLY A 21 -37.60 6.52 26.46
C GLY A 21 -36.73 6.46 25.21
N ASN A 22 -37.23 6.87 24.04
CA ASN A 22 -36.44 6.84 22.80
C ASN A 22 -35.45 8.02 22.70
N PRO A 23 -34.28 7.84 22.05
CA PRO A 23 -33.36 8.92 21.77
C PRO A 23 -34.01 9.99 20.90
N THR A 24 -33.83 11.25 21.25
CA THR A 24 -34.32 12.41 20.47
C THR A 24 -33.38 12.76 19.32
N VAL A 25 -32.12 12.35 19.42
CA VAL A 25 -31.09 12.48 18.38
C VAL A 25 -30.95 11.14 17.69
N LYS A 26 -31.05 11.10 16.35
CA LYS A 26 -30.63 9.93 15.59
C LYS A 26 -29.12 9.77 15.81
N VAL A 27 -28.72 8.77 16.58
CA VAL A 27 -27.33 8.33 16.59
C VAL A 27 -27.09 7.73 15.21
N GLU A 28 -26.39 8.46 14.34
CA GLU A 28 -25.87 7.88 13.11
C GLU A 28 -24.85 6.83 13.53
N THR A 29 -25.30 5.59 13.65
CA THR A 29 -24.41 4.44 13.74
C THR A 29 -23.71 4.35 12.39
N ARG A 30 -22.47 4.85 12.31
CA ARG A 30 -21.63 4.64 11.13
C ARG A 30 -21.55 3.14 10.89
N GLU A 31 -21.89 2.70 9.69
CA GLU A 31 -21.82 1.27 9.35
C GLU A 31 -20.35 0.83 9.50
N VAL A 32 -20.10 -0.17 10.34
CA VAL A 32 -18.75 -0.70 10.56
C VAL A 32 -18.33 -1.43 9.29
N LEU A 33 -17.57 -0.75 8.44
CA LEU A 33 -17.11 -1.28 7.16
C LEU A 33 -16.09 -2.41 7.37
N GLY A 34 -16.28 -3.54 6.68
CA GLY A 34 -15.38 -4.69 6.80
C GLY A 34 -13.94 -4.43 6.34
N THR A 35 -12.97 -5.10 6.98
CA THR A 35 -11.52 -4.96 6.75
C THR A 35 -10.90 -6.02 5.84
N LYS A 36 -11.71 -6.87 5.18
CA LYS A 36 -11.23 -8.04 4.41
C LYS A 36 -10.10 -7.72 3.41
N TRP A 37 -10.20 -6.58 2.71
CA TRP A 37 -9.17 -6.15 1.77
C TRP A 37 -7.86 -5.78 2.47
N ALA A 38 -7.91 -4.98 3.55
CA ALA A 38 -6.74 -4.70 4.36
C ALA A 38 -6.13 -5.98 4.94
N ASP A 39 -6.95 -6.90 5.44
CA ASP A 39 -6.47 -8.17 6.00
C ASP A 39 -5.78 -9.03 4.94
N PHE A 40 -6.31 -9.08 3.72
CA PHE A 40 -5.64 -9.70 2.58
C PHE A 40 -4.28 -9.04 2.27
N LEU A 41 -4.22 -7.71 2.25
CA LEU A 41 -2.97 -6.99 2.00
C LEU A 41 -1.92 -7.28 3.09
N GLY A 42 -2.32 -7.15 4.35
CA GLY A 42 -1.43 -7.25 5.51
C GLY A 42 -0.98 -8.66 5.85
N TYR A 43 -1.85 -9.67 5.72
CA TYR A 43 -1.50 -11.06 6.08
C TYR A 43 -0.99 -11.89 4.90
N PHE A 44 -1.20 -11.47 3.65
CA PHE A 44 -0.85 -12.30 2.50
C PHE A 44 -0.06 -11.55 1.41
N TYR A 45 -0.67 -10.54 0.77
CA TYR A 45 -0.12 -9.95 -0.45
C TYR A 45 1.29 -9.36 -0.26
N PHE A 46 1.50 -8.58 0.80
CA PHE A 46 2.82 -7.97 1.04
C PHE A 46 3.89 -8.98 1.43
N TRP A 47 3.56 -10.03 2.18
CA TRP A 47 4.52 -11.07 2.54
C TRP A 47 4.96 -11.91 1.35
N ILE A 48 4.02 -12.22 0.45
CA ILE A 48 4.36 -12.85 -0.83
C ILE A 48 5.23 -11.91 -1.68
N GLY A 49 4.92 -10.61 -1.70
CA GLY A 49 5.76 -9.60 -2.33
C GLY A 49 7.19 -9.60 -1.80
N CYS A 50 7.38 -9.73 -0.48
CA CYS A 50 8.71 -9.85 0.13
C CYS A 50 9.47 -11.09 -0.38
N LEU A 51 8.79 -12.25 -0.47
CA LEU A 51 9.41 -13.48 -0.94
C LEU A 51 9.87 -13.39 -2.41
N PHE A 52 9.02 -12.86 -3.29
CA PHE A 52 9.38 -12.67 -4.70
C PHE A 52 10.52 -11.67 -4.89
N ASN A 53 10.52 -10.58 -4.13
CA ASN A 53 11.61 -9.60 -4.18
C ASN A 53 12.92 -10.19 -3.65
N LEU A 54 12.88 -10.98 -2.57
CA LEU A 54 14.06 -11.67 -2.05
C LEU A 54 14.64 -12.61 -3.10
N PHE A 55 13.81 -13.40 -3.77
CA PHE A 55 14.25 -14.27 -4.86
C PHE A 55 14.85 -13.49 -6.02
N GLY A 56 14.27 -12.34 -6.38
CA GLY A 56 14.83 -11.43 -7.39
C GLY A 56 16.22 -10.91 -7.00
N ILE A 57 16.41 -10.51 -5.74
CA ILE A 57 17.71 -10.08 -5.21
C ILE A 57 18.75 -11.21 -5.27
N LEU A 58 18.39 -12.43 -4.86
CA LEU A 58 19.31 -13.57 -4.91
C LEU A 58 19.83 -13.82 -6.34
N LYS A 59 18.96 -13.71 -7.35
CA LYS A 59 19.36 -13.80 -8.76
C LYS A 59 20.30 -12.66 -9.18
N LEU A 60 20.02 -11.43 -8.74
CA LEU A 60 20.89 -10.29 -9.03
C LEU A 60 22.26 -10.43 -8.35
N VAL A 61 22.32 -10.97 -7.14
CA VAL A 61 23.57 -11.25 -6.43
C VAL A 61 24.38 -12.34 -7.16
N GLU A 62 23.73 -13.41 -7.63
CA GLU A 62 24.38 -14.44 -8.45
C GLU A 62 24.99 -13.86 -9.73
N LEU A 63 24.24 -13.01 -10.44
CA LEU A 63 24.73 -12.28 -11.61
C LEU A 63 25.86 -11.30 -11.28
N SER A 64 25.84 -10.69 -10.09
CA SER A 64 26.92 -9.80 -9.64
C SER A 64 28.25 -10.56 -9.47
N GLY A 65 28.20 -11.79 -8.93
CA GLY A 65 29.38 -12.64 -8.78
C GLY A 65 29.96 -13.07 -10.13
N GLN A 66 29.10 -13.47 -11.08
CA GLN A 66 29.53 -13.88 -12.42
C GLN A 66 30.09 -12.70 -13.24
N SER A 67 29.51 -11.50 -13.10
CA SER A 67 29.97 -10.32 -13.83
C SER A 67 31.33 -9.82 -13.35
N ALA A 68 31.66 -10.00 -12.06
CA ALA A 68 32.98 -9.66 -11.51
C ALA A 68 34.11 -10.54 -12.10
N GLU A 69 33.80 -11.77 -12.50
CA GLU A 69 34.75 -12.70 -13.11
C GLU A 69 34.89 -12.54 -14.63
N PHE A 70 33.85 -12.07 -15.32
CA PHE A 70 33.79 -12.05 -16.80
C PHE A 70 33.92 -10.64 -17.44
N PHE A 71 33.52 -9.58 -16.74
CA PHE A 71 33.46 -8.21 -17.27
C PHE A 71 34.35 -7.24 -16.48
N SER A 72 35.66 -7.51 -16.46
CA SER A 72 36.65 -6.55 -15.95
C SER A 72 36.66 -5.26 -16.82
N GLY A 73 35.70 -4.35 -16.61
CA GLY A 73 35.66 -3.06 -17.30
C GLY A 73 34.31 -2.36 -17.48
N GLU A 74 33.15 -3.01 -17.33
CA GLU A 74 31.86 -2.34 -17.55
C GLU A 74 31.18 -1.85 -16.26
N ASN A 75 31.65 -0.70 -15.76
CA ASN A 75 31.13 -0.06 -14.54
C ASN A 75 29.61 0.20 -14.56
N LYS A 76 28.99 0.29 -15.74
CA LYS A 76 27.57 0.58 -15.90
C LYS A 76 26.66 -0.60 -15.53
N LEU A 77 27.01 -1.82 -15.94
CA LEU A 77 26.19 -3.01 -15.64
C LEU A 77 26.26 -3.38 -14.15
N SER A 78 27.47 -3.34 -13.57
CA SER A 78 27.64 -3.52 -12.12
C SER A 78 26.87 -2.46 -11.33
N GLY A 79 26.89 -1.20 -11.78
CA GLY A 79 26.09 -0.11 -11.20
C GLY A 79 24.58 -0.39 -11.23
N TYR A 80 24.05 -0.88 -12.35
CA TYR A 80 22.66 -1.28 -12.49
C TYR A 80 22.26 -2.41 -11.54
N ILE A 81 23.07 -3.47 -11.47
CA ILE A 81 22.82 -4.62 -10.58
C ILE A 81 22.81 -4.16 -9.12
N ASN A 82 23.81 -3.38 -8.70
CA ASN A 82 23.92 -2.88 -7.33
C ASN A 82 22.73 -1.97 -6.96
N LEU A 83 22.31 -1.10 -7.87
CA LEU A 83 21.12 -0.26 -7.68
C LEU A 83 19.87 -1.12 -7.51
N GLY A 84 19.66 -2.12 -8.38
CA GLY A 84 18.53 -3.04 -8.29
C GLY A 84 18.47 -3.78 -6.94
N ILE A 85 19.61 -4.25 -6.43
CA ILE A 85 19.70 -4.92 -5.13
C ILE A 85 19.28 -3.96 -4.00
N VAL A 86 19.87 -2.76 -3.95
CA VAL A 86 19.58 -1.77 -2.89
C VAL A 86 18.10 -1.38 -2.91
N LEU A 87 17.55 -1.07 -4.09
CA LEU A 87 16.14 -0.71 -4.24
C LEU A 87 15.20 -1.88 -3.88
N GLY A 88 15.58 -3.11 -4.21
CA GLY A 88 14.82 -4.30 -3.83
C GLY A 88 14.77 -4.50 -2.31
N ILE A 89 15.90 -4.31 -1.61
CA ILE A 89 15.95 -4.41 -0.14
C ILE A 89 15.05 -3.35 0.51
N VAL A 90 15.14 -2.10 0.04
CA VAL A 90 14.26 -1.02 0.52
C VAL A 90 12.80 -1.38 0.31
N PHE A 91 12.46 -2.00 -0.83
CA PHE A 91 11.08 -2.39 -1.10
C PHE A 91 10.57 -3.49 -0.18
N ILE A 92 11.39 -4.51 0.12
CA ILE A 92 11.06 -5.56 1.10
C ILE A 92 10.75 -4.93 2.46
N VAL A 93 11.56 -3.96 2.89
CA VAL A 93 11.32 -3.26 4.16
C VAL A 93 10.01 -2.50 4.12
N LEU A 94 9.70 -1.78 3.04
CA LEU A 94 8.44 -1.05 2.88
C LEU A 94 7.23 -1.98 2.92
N LEU A 95 7.29 -3.12 2.22
CA LEU A 95 6.24 -4.14 2.22
C LEU A 95 6.00 -4.69 3.64
N ALA A 96 7.06 -5.06 4.35
CA ALA A 96 6.97 -5.56 5.72
C ALA A 96 6.40 -4.51 6.69
N VAL A 97 6.86 -3.26 6.59
CA VAL A 97 6.37 -2.15 7.43
C VAL A 97 4.89 -1.87 7.14
N ALA A 98 4.48 -1.84 5.87
CA ALA A 98 3.08 -1.65 5.50
C ALA A 98 2.20 -2.81 6.00
N ALA A 99 2.67 -4.05 5.89
CA ALA A 99 1.97 -5.23 6.39
C ALA A 99 1.74 -5.15 7.91
N VAL A 100 2.80 -4.87 8.68
CA VAL A 100 2.74 -4.75 10.14
C VAL A 100 1.87 -3.56 10.55
N ALA A 101 1.93 -2.44 9.83
CA ALA A 101 1.08 -1.29 10.09
C ALA A 101 -0.41 -1.62 9.90
N ILE A 102 -0.76 -2.39 8.86
CA ILE A 102 -2.14 -2.86 8.66
C ILE A 102 -2.57 -3.80 9.80
N ILE A 103 -1.75 -4.80 10.14
CA ILE A 103 -2.05 -5.80 11.17
C ILE A 103 -2.29 -5.11 12.53
N ASN A 104 -1.46 -4.13 12.86
CA ASN A 104 -1.57 -3.35 14.09
C ASN A 104 -2.58 -2.20 14.02
N ARG A 105 -3.35 -2.09 12.92
CA ARG A 105 -4.37 -1.06 12.69
C ARG A 105 -3.85 0.37 12.91
N LYS A 106 -2.62 0.64 12.45
CA LYS A 106 -1.98 1.95 12.60
C LYS A 106 -2.68 3.02 11.78
N SER A 107 -2.77 4.23 12.33
CA SER A 107 -3.37 5.42 11.68
C SER A 107 -2.71 5.82 10.36
N ASN A 108 -1.44 5.46 10.17
CA ASN A 108 -0.69 5.70 8.93
C ASN A 108 -0.71 4.51 7.95
N ALA A 109 -1.41 3.41 8.24
CA ALA A 109 -1.39 2.20 7.41
C ALA A 109 -1.79 2.49 5.95
N GLY A 110 -2.85 3.25 5.73
CA GLY A 110 -3.28 3.63 4.37
C GLY A 110 -2.22 4.43 3.60
N LYS A 111 -1.52 5.35 4.27
CA LYS A 111 -0.41 6.11 3.66
C LYS A 111 0.75 5.20 3.28
N LEU A 112 1.11 4.25 4.14
CA LEU A 112 2.18 3.27 3.87
C LEU A 112 1.84 2.38 2.67
N VAL A 113 0.58 1.95 2.54
CA VAL A 113 0.11 1.19 1.37
C VAL A 113 0.26 1.99 0.09
N CYS A 114 -0.14 3.27 0.09
CA CYS A 114 0.05 4.13 -1.08
C CYS A 114 1.53 4.35 -1.41
N ILE A 115 2.40 4.45 -0.39
CA ILE A 115 3.85 4.56 -0.56
C ILE A 115 4.41 3.29 -1.22
N VAL A 116 3.96 2.10 -0.84
CA VAL A 116 4.39 0.83 -1.45
C VAL A 116 4.11 0.85 -2.96
N PHE A 117 2.88 1.13 -3.38
CA PHE A 117 2.53 1.16 -4.81
C PHE A 117 3.20 2.33 -5.56
N GLY A 118 3.33 3.49 -4.91
CA GLY A 118 4.07 4.62 -5.48
C GLY A 118 5.56 4.33 -5.67
N TYR A 119 6.18 3.63 -4.73
CA TYR A 119 7.57 3.19 -4.83
C TYR A 119 7.73 2.21 -6.00
N GLU A 120 6.88 1.20 -6.11
CA GLU A 120 6.91 0.21 -7.20
C GLU A 120 6.83 0.88 -8.57
N PHE A 121 5.89 1.83 -8.73
CA PHE A 121 5.73 2.61 -9.95
C PHE A 121 7.01 3.40 -10.30
N VAL A 122 7.55 4.16 -9.34
CA VAL A 122 8.74 4.99 -9.56
C VAL A 122 9.96 4.12 -9.85
N MET A 123 10.17 3.04 -9.12
CA MET A 123 11.34 2.18 -9.32
C MET A 123 11.28 1.41 -10.63
N THR A 124 10.09 1.01 -11.07
CA THR A 124 9.92 0.43 -12.41
C THR A 124 10.38 1.41 -13.49
N LEU A 125 10.00 2.70 -13.41
CA LEU A 125 10.49 3.73 -14.34
C LEU A 125 12.00 3.94 -14.27
N VAL A 126 12.56 4.05 -13.06
CA VAL A 126 14.00 4.27 -12.86
C VAL A 126 14.81 3.11 -13.44
N LEU A 127 14.42 1.87 -13.15
CA LEU A 127 15.13 0.68 -13.64
C LEU A 127 14.96 0.50 -15.15
N LEU A 128 13.81 0.84 -15.73
CA LEU A 128 13.63 0.81 -17.19
C LEU A 128 14.52 1.82 -17.91
N ILE A 129 14.57 3.06 -17.43
CA ILE A 129 15.40 4.11 -18.03
C ILE A 129 16.87 3.77 -17.89
N TYR A 130 17.30 3.41 -16.68
CA TYR A 130 18.71 3.11 -16.42
C TYR A 130 19.14 1.82 -17.12
N GLY A 131 18.34 0.76 -17.07
CA GLY A 131 18.58 -0.51 -17.77
C GLY A 131 18.70 -0.30 -19.28
N SER A 132 17.80 0.48 -19.89
CA SER A 132 17.88 0.80 -21.31
C SER A 132 19.15 1.57 -21.67
N SER A 133 19.61 2.47 -20.79
CA SER A 133 20.86 3.21 -20.97
C SER A 133 22.12 2.34 -20.85
N VAL A 134 22.03 1.23 -20.12
CA VAL A 134 23.12 0.27 -19.91
C VAL A 134 23.21 -0.70 -21.08
N VAL A 135 22.07 -1.24 -21.52
CA VAL A 135 22.01 -2.24 -22.60
C VAL A 135 22.04 -1.60 -24.00
N GLY A 136 21.68 -0.32 -24.12
CA GLY A 136 21.66 0.40 -25.40
C GLY A 136 20.41 0.15 -26.25
N VAL A 137 19.46 -0.64 -25.75
CA VAL A 137 18.14 -0.86 -26.34
C VAL A 137 17.07 -0.74 -25.26
N SER A 138 15.81 -0.54 -25.66
CA SER A 138 14.69 -0.54 -24.72
C SER A 138 14.59 -1.88 -24.00
N THR A 139 14.63 -1.85 -22.66
CA THR A 139 14.41 -3.04 -21.82
C THR A 139 12.95 -3.23 -21.43
N GLY A 140 12.06 -2.31 -21.83
CA GLY A 140 10.66 -2.30 -21.44
C GLY A 140 9.84 -3.41 -22.09
N GLN A 141 9.01 -4.06 -21.28
CA GLN A 141 8.04 -5.07 -21.69
C GLN A 141 6.61 -4.55 -21.53
N ALA A 142 5.67 -5.16 -22.26
CA ALA A 142 4.26 -4.80 -22.13
C ALA A 142 3.71 -5.01 -20.70
N SER A 143 4.26 -5.98 -19.98
CA SER A 143 3.95 -6.23 -18.57
C SER A 143 4.29 -5.05 -17.66
N ASP A 144 5.33 -4.27 -17.98
CA ASP A 144 5.73 -3.12 -17.16
C ASP A 144 4.70 -2.00 -17.29
N GLY A 145 4.21 -1.75 -18.50
CA GLY A 145 3.14 -0.79 -18.75
C GLY A 145 1.85 -1.15 -18.00
N PHE A 146 1.46 -2.42 -18.06
CA PHE A 146 0.31 -2.92 -17.30
C PHE A 146 0.49 -2.77 -15.79
N ARG A 147 1.67 -3.12 -15.26
CA ARG A 147 1.97 -3.02 -13.83
C ARG A 147 1.91 -1.58 -13.34
N MET A 148 2.49 -0.64 -14.08
CA MET A 148 2.44 0.79 -13.74
C MET A 148 1.00 1.33 -13.69
N ILE A 149 0.12 0.90 -14.61
CA ILE A 149 -1.30 1.28 -14.58
C ILE A 149 -1.97 0.71 -13.32
N LEU A 150 -1.70 -0.55 -12.99
CA LEU A 150 -2.22 -1.16 -11.76
C LEU A 150 -1.75 -0.45 -10.50
N ASP A 151 -0.47 -0.04 -10.44
CA ASP A 151 0.08 0.69 -9.29
C ASP A 151 -0.68 2.00 -9.08
N ILE A 152 -0.92 2.77 -10.16
CA ILE A 152 -1.70 4.01 -10.11
C ILE A 152 -3.12 3.74 -9.59
N VAL A 153 -3.80 2.73 -10.14
CA VAL A 153 -5.16 2.35 -9.70
C VAL A 153 -5.15 1.97 -8.22
N LEU A 154 -4.19 1.16 -7.78
CA LEU A 154 -4.09 0.70 -6.40
C LEU A 154 -3.77 1.84 -5.43
N ILE A 155 -3.04 2.88 -5.85
CA ILE A 155 -2.87 4.09 -5.03
C ILE A 155 -4.24 4.75 -4.75
N PHE A 156 -5.06 4.99 -5.78
CA PHE A 156 -6.35 5.64 -5.59
C PHE A 156 -7.36 4.77 -4.83
N VAL A 157 -7.42 3.47 -5.17
CA VAL A 157 -8.30 2.50 -4.49
C VAL A 157 -7.95 2.43 -3.01
N ASN A 158 -6.66 2.32 -2.66
CA ASN A 158 -6.26 2.23 -1.26
C ASN A 158 -6.44 3.57 -0.54
N ALA A 159 -6.13 4.71 -1.17
CA ALA A 159 -6.40 6.02 -0.57
C ALA A 159 -7.88 6.16 -0.17
N SER A 160 -8.81 5.84 -1.07
CA SER A 160 -10.24 5.88 -0.78
C SER A 160 -10.67 4.80 0.23
N TYR A 161 -10.13 3.58 0.12
CA TYR A 161 -10.49 2.47 1.00
C TYR A 161 -10.17 2.75 2.47
N PHE A 162 -8.96 3.26 2.74
CA PHE A 162 -8.48 3.53 4.09
C PHE A 162 -9.08 4.82 4.68
N ASP A 163 -9.33 5.84 3.86
CA ASP A 163 -9.99 7.07 4.31
C ASP A 163 -11.42 6.81 4.82
N ASN A 164 -12.16 5.98 4.08
CA ASN A 164 -13.49 5.50 4.47
C ASN A 164 -13.49 4.64 5.75
N ARG A 165 -12.33 4.14 6.20
CA ARG A 165 -12.15 3.28 7.39
C ARG A 165 -11.20 3.89 8.42
N SER A 166 -11.03 5.21 8.38
CA SER A 166 -10.16 5.94 9.31
C SER A 166 -10.51 5.69 10.78
N ASP A 167 -11.76 5.34 11.10
CA ASP A 167 -12.20 4.95 12.45
C ASP A 167 -11.65 3.60 12.93
N VAL A 168 -11.26 2.71 12.02
CA VAL A 168 -10.69 1.40 12.35
C VAL A 168 -9.17 1.48 12.53
N PHE A 169 -8.51 2.37 11.78
CA PHE A 169 -7.06 2.53 11.78
C PHE A 169 -6.67 3.76 12.63
N VAL A 170 -6.55 3.56 13.95
CA VAL A 170 -6.35 4.68 14.91
C VAL A 170 -5.09 4.55 15.77
N ASN A 171 -4.41 3.39 15.74
CA ASN A 171 -3.24 3.11 16.59
C ASN A 171 -1.95 3.82 16.14
#